data_AF-A0A836CYB4-F1
#
_entry.id   AF-A0A836CYB4-F1
#
_cell.length_a   1.000
_cell.length_b   1.000
_cell.length_c   1.000
_cell.angle_alpha   90.00
_cell.angle_beta   90.00
_cell.angle_gamma   90.00
#
_symmetry.space_group_name_H-M   'P 1'
#
loop_
_entity.id
_entity.type
_entity.pdbx_description
1 polymer ?
#
loop_
_entity_poly.entity_id
_entity_poly.type
_entity_poly.pdbx_seq_one_letter_code
_entity_poly.pdbx_strand_id
1 'polypeptide(L)'
;MGTVPGPPLRTLPARARLLSQWEQPASPSRRGGTGRGAGARDRSGAALSRRSVPVSVVSAPAQPNRRTMGTLGARRGLEWLLGFYFLSHIPITLLMDLQGVLPRDLYPVELRNLQQWYIEEFKDPLLQNPPVWFKSFLFCELVFQLPFFPIAAYAFFKGGCKWIRIPAIIYSVHTMTTLIPILSTVLLDDFSKASRFRGQGPKTFQERLFLIAVYIPYFLIPLILLLFMVRNPYYKSEEKRKKK
;
A
#
# COMPACT_ATOMS: atom_id res chain seq x y z
N MET A 1 24.87 51.34 45.00
CA MET A 1 23.89 52.19 44.29
C MET A 1 24.33 52.29 42.84
N GLY A 2 23.53 51.75 41.92
CA GLY A 2 23.83 51.71 40.49
C GLY A 2 22.87 50.76 39.80
N THR A 3 21.85 51.35 39.17
CA THR A 3 20.64 50.74 38.64
C THR A 3 20.86 49.92 37.36
N VAL A 4 20.20 48.76 37.31
CA VAL A 4 20.13 47.82 36.18
C VAL A 4 19.18 48.37 35.07
N PRO A 5 19.55 48.34 33.78
CA PRO A 5 18.59 48.49 32.69
C PRO A 5 18.08 47.10 32.23
N GLY A 6 16.77 46.91 32.30
CA GLY A 6 16.08 45.70 31.85
C GLY A 6 16.01 45.54 30.32
N PRO A 7 15.73 44.31 29.83
CA PRO A 7 15.68 44.02 28.40
C PRO A 7 14.39 44.54 27.73
N PRO A 8 14.43 44.85 26.43
CA PRO A 8 13.27 45.37 25.70
C PRO A 8 12.22 44.27 25.43
N LEU A 9 10.94 44.64 25.57
CA LEU A 9 9.78 43.83 25.21
C LEU A 9 9.81 43.43 23.73
N ARG A 10 9.87 42.13 23.45
CA ARG A 10 9.53 41.56 22.13
C ARG A 10 8.05 41.19 22.11
N THR A 11 7.39 41.73 21.11
CA THR A 11 5.99 41.54 20.73
C THR A 11 5.72 40.11 20.26
N LEU A 12 4.67 39.50 20.80
CA LEU A 12 4.10 38.21 20.35
C LEU A 12 3.30 38.42 19.06
N PRO A 13 3.46 37.58 18.01
CA PRO A 13 2.58 37.62 16.85
C PRO A 13 1.23 36.96 17.15
N ALA A 14 0.16 37.69 16.83
CA ALA A 14 -1.22 37.25 16.91
C ALA A 14 -1.64 36.34 15.73
N ARG A 15 -2.61 35.47 16.01
CA ARG A 15 -3.41 34.56 15.13
C ARG A 15 -2.77 33.18 14.88
N ALA A 16 -3.12 32.09 15.56
CA ALA A 16 -4.25 31.79 16.44
C ALA A 16 -5.61 32.29 15.91
N ARG A 17 -5.90 32.01 14.65
CA ARG A 17 -7.23 32.22 14.05
C ARG A 17 -7.41 31.34 12.81
N LEU A 18 -7.47 30.02 13.02
CA LEU A 18 -7.88 29.04 12.00
C LEU A 18 -8.24 27.68 12.64
N LEU A 19 -8.85 27.71 13.84
CA LEU A 19 -9.39 26.53 14.53
C LEU A 19 -10.67 26.94 15.30
N SER A 20 -11.69 27.40 14.57
CA SER A 20 -13.01 27.70 15.18
C SER A 20 -14.16 27.73 14.17
N GLN A 21 -14.07 26.95 13.09
CA GLN A 21 -15.24 26.66 12.26
C GLN A 21 -15.28 25.15 12.07
N TRP A 22 -16.47 24.58 12.27
CA TRP A 22 -16.85 23.17 12.12
C TRP A 22 -17.00 22.31 13.39
N GLU A 23 -17.38 22.93 14.52
CA GLU A 23 -18.22 22.26 15.54
C GLU A 23 -19.47 23.09 15.83
N GLN A 24 -20.63 22.62 15.37
CA GLN A 24 -21.95 22.84 15.97
C GLN A 24 -22.87 21.69 15.50
N PRO A 25 -23.43 20.87 16.43
CA PRO A 25 -24.48 19.91 16.13
C PRO A 25 -25.86 20.53 16.39
N ALA A 26 -26.86 20.22 15.54
CA ALA A 26 -28.25 20.49 15.89
C ALA A 26 -29.19 19.38 15.35
N SER A 27 -29.98 18.88 16.29
CA SER A 27 -30.89 17.74 16.30
C SER A 27 -32.26 18.04 15.62
N PRO A 28 -33.16 17.04 15.50
CA PRO A 28 -34.19 16.99 14.46
C PRO A 28 -35.54 17.61 14.89
N SER A 29 -36.30 18.12 13.92
CA SER A 29 -37.70 18.53 14.11
C SER A 29 -38.68 17.42 13.69
N ARG A 30 -39.56 17.07 14.63
CA ARG A 30 -40.79 16.27 14.44
C ARG A 30 -41.97 17.19 14.14
N ARG A 31 -42.84 16.77 13.23
CA ARG A 31 -44.33 16.90 13.14
C ARG A 31 -44.66 16.71 11.65
N GLY A 32 -45.62 15.92 11.20
CA GLY A 32 -46.89 15.49 11.78
C GLY A 32 -47.90 15.61 10.64
N GLY A 33 -48.47 14.51 10.17
CA GLY A 33 -49.33 14.52 8.99
C GLY A 33 -50.08 13.19 8.83
N THR A 34 -51.18 13.10 9.56
CA THR A 34 -52.20 12.06 9.48
C THR A 34 -52.97 12.13 8.16
N GLY A 35 -53.21 10.99 7.53
CA GLY A 35 -54.16 10.86 6.42
C GLY A 35 -54.64 9.41 6.30
N ARG A 36 -55.78 9.11 6.93
CA ARG A 36 -56.58 7.90 6.72
C ARG A 36 -57.29 8.00 5.37
N GLY A 37 -57.37 6.87 4.65
CA GLY A 37 -58.28 6.68 3.52
C GLY A 37 -58.51 5.20 3.29
N ALA A 38 -59.71 4.74 3.63
CA ALA A 38 -60.20 3.37 3.47
C ALA A 38 -61.03 3.23 2.18
N GLY A 39 -61.11 2.01 1.65
CA GLY A 39 -62.04 1.58 0.59
C GLY A 39 -61.53 0.28 -0.06
N ALA A 40 -61.93 -0.91 0.43
CA ALA A 40 -63.14 -1.67 0.07
C ALA A 40 -63.14 -2.12 -1.41
N ARG A 41 -62.96 -3.44 -1.65
CA ARG A 41 -63.97 -4.40 -2.19
C ARG A 41 -64.35 -4.11 -3.65
N ASP A 42 -64.49 -5.03 -4.60
CA ASP A 42 -64.69 -6.48 -4.66
C ASP A 42 -64.76 -6.85 -6.17
N ARG A 43 -64.80 -8.15 -6.49
CA ARG A 43 -65.33 -8.81 -7.70
C ARG A 43 -64.34 -9.57 -8.59
N SER A 44 -64.29 -10.87 -8.27
CA SER A 44 -64.61 -11.99 -9.18
C SER A 44 -64.54 -11.77 -10.68
N GLY A 45 -63.62 -12.50 -11.30
CA GLY A 45 -63.64 -12.84 -12.72
C GLY A 45 -62.98 -14.20 -12.90
N ALA A 46 -63.77 -15.27 -12.82
CA ALA A 46 -63.33 -16.62 -13.17
C ALA A 46 -63.12 -16.69 -14.70
N ALA A 47 -61.89 -16.99 -15.12
CA ALA A 47 -61.58 -17.35 -16.49
C ALA A 47 -60.81 -18.68 -16.49
N LEU A 48 -61.46 -19.70 -17.06
CA LEU A 48 -60.90 -21.00 -17.37
C LEU A 48 -59.65 -20.84 -18.24
N SER A 49 -58.48 -21.17 -17.70
CA SER A 49 -57.26 -21.33 -18.48
C SER A 49 -56.80 -22.78 -18.39
N ARG A 50 -56.71 -23.42 -19.56
CA ARG A 50 -56.27 -24.79 -19.79
C ARG A 50 -54.97 -25.07 -19.04
N ARG A 51 -54.97 -26.10 -18.20
CA ARG A 51 -53.74 -26.71 -17.67
C ARG A 51 -52.96 -27.33 -18.83
N SER A 52 -51.93 -26.65 -19.30
CA SER A 52 -50.81 -27.29 -19.99
C SER A 52 -49.86 -27.87 -18.94
N VAL A 53 -49.56 -29.15 -19.07
CA VAL A 53 -48.57 -29.86 -18.27
C VAL A 53 -47.18 -29.28 -18.62
N PRO A 54 -46.36 -28.82 -17.67
CA PRO A 54 -45.00 -28.44 -17.99
C PRO A 54 -44.19 -29.72 -18.20
N VAL A 55 -43.66 -29.87 -19.42
CA VAL A 55 -42.61 -30.83 -19.73
C VAL A 55 -41.41 -30.49 -18.84
N SER A 56 -41.00 -31.43 -18.00
CA SER A 56 -39.80 -31.35 -17.19
C SER A 56 -38.57 -31.25 -18.11
N VAL A 57 -38.11 -30.03 -18.36
CA VAL A 57 -36.81 -29.80 -18.99
C VAL A 57 -35.75 -30.20 -17.96
N VAL A 58 -35.19 -31.40 -18.11
CA VAL A 58 -33.97 -31.79 -17.42
C VAL A 58 -32.89 -30.80 -17.84
N SER A 59 -32.58 -29.85 -16.96
CA SER A 59 -31.45 -28.95 -17.15
C SER A 59 -30.18 -29.79 -17.10
N ALA A 60 -29.47 -29.85 -18.22
CA ALA A 60 -28.13 -30.43 -18.27
C ALA A 60 -27.24 -29.74 -17.23
N PRO A 61 -26.35 -30.47 -16.53
CA PRO A 61 -25.44 -29.86 -15.58
C PRO A 61 -24.57 -28.85 -16.32
N ALA A 62 -24.61 -27.59 -15.87
CA ALA A 62 -23.76 -26.53 -16.40
C ALA A 62 -22.30 -26.99 -16.28
N GLN A 63 -21.67 -27.30 -17.41
CA GLN A 63 -20.24 -27.60 -17.41
C GLN A 63 -19.50 -26.40 -16.83
N PRO A 64 -18.62 -26.59 -15.83
CA PRO A 64 -17.82 -25.50 -15.31
C PRO A 64 -16.93 -24.99 -16.44
N ASN A 65 -17.21 -23.75 -16.84
CA ASN A 65 -16.63 -23.12 -18.01
C ASN A 65 -15.10 -23.13 -17.88
N ARG A 66 -14.39 -23.87 -18.76
CA ARG A 66 -12.93 -24.11 -18.72
C ARG A 66 -12.10 -22.81 -18.56
N ARG A 67 -12.65 -21.68 -19.00
CA ARG A 67 -12.09 -20.32 -18.83
C ARG A 67 -12.02 -19.86 -17.36
N THR A 68 -13.00 -20.21 -16.52
CA THR A 68 -13.06 -19.80 -15.11
C THR A 68 -12.00 -20.47 -14.24
N MET A 69 -11.65 -21.72 -14.54
CA MET A 69 -10.59 -22.46 -13.83
C MET A 69 -9.20 -21.88 -14.10
N GLY A 70 -8.90 -21.49 -15.35
CA GLY A 70 -7.61 -20.88 -15.71
C GLY A 70 -7.38 -19.52 -15.01
N THR A 71 -8.42 -18.70 -14.90
CA THR A 71 -8.35 -17.41 -14.20
C THR A 71 -8.17 -17.57 -12.69
N LEU A 72 -8.77 -18.59 -12.07
CA LEU A 72 -8.58 -18.88 -10.65
C LEU A 72 -7.14 -19.32 -10.35
N GLY A 73 -6.57 -20.19 -11.21
CA GLY A 73 -5.18 -20.66 -11.08
C GLY A 73 -4.16 -19.54 -11.21
N ALA A 74 -4.30 -18.69 -12.24
CA ALA A 74 -3.42 -17.54 -12.43
C ALA A 74 -3.48 -16.54 -11.26
N ARG A 75 -4.69 -16.26 -10.74
CA ARG A 75 -4.86 -15.42 -9.54
C ARG A 75 -4.11 -16.01 -8.34
N ARG A 76 -4.31 -17.30 -8.08
CA ARG A 76 -3.69 -17.98 -6.94
C ARG A 76 -2.17 -18.04 -7.08
N GLY A 77 -1.66 -18.27 -8.29
CA GLY A 77 -0.23 -18.20 -8.59
C GLY A 77 0.36 -16.82 -8.32
N LEU A 78 -0.34 -15.75 -8.71
CA LEU A 78 0.07 -14.37 -8.42
C LEU A 78 0.01 -14.06 -6.91
N GLU A 79 -1.03 -14.52 -6.20
CA GLU A 79 -1.09 -14.40 -4.74
C GLU A 79 0.10 -15.11 -4.07
N TRP A 80 0.50 -16.29 -4.54
CA TRP A 80 1.71 -16.96 -4.04
C TRP A 80 2.98 -16.16 -4.30
N LEU A 81 3.15 -15.64 -5.52
CA LEU A 81 4.31 -14.80 -5.87
C LEU A 81 4.38 -13.56 -4.96
N LEU A 82 3.25 -12.90 -4.73
CA LEU A 82 3.15 -11.75 -3.83
C LEU A 82 3.45 -12.15 -2.37
N GLY A 83 2.93 -13.29 -1.92
CA GLY A 83 3.20 -13.83 -0.60
C GLY A 83 4.70 -14.07 -0.37
N PHE A 84 5.38 -14.70 -1.34
CA PHE A 84 6.83 -14.91 -1.28
C PHE A 84 7.63 -13.61 -1.31
N TYR A 85 7.19 -12.64 -2.12
CA TYR A 85 7.80 -11.31 -2.15
C TYR A 85 7.75 -10.63 -0.77
N PHE A 86 6.58 -10.60 -0.13
CA PHE A 86 6.47 -10.03 1.21
C PHE A 86 7.24 -10.82 2.26
N LEU A 87 7.27 -12.16 2.14
CA LEU A 87 8.02 -13.02 3.05
C LEU A 87 9.53 -12.79 2.93
N SER A 88 10.07 -12.67 1.71
CA SER A 88 11.50 -12.43 1.49
C SER A 88 11.93 -11.02 1.89
N HIS A 89 11.04 -10.04 1.82
CA HIS A 89 11.34 -8.67 2.27
C HIS A 89 11.60 -8.60 3.78
N ILE A 90 10.97 -9.44 4.61
CA ILE A 90 11.17 -9.40 6.06
C ILE A 90 12.66 -9.54 6.43
N PRO A 91 13.38 -10.62 6.05
CA PRO A 91 14.80 -10.72 6.35
C PRO A 91 15.66 -9.70 5.59
N ILE A 92 15.31 -9.35 4.35
CA ILE A 92 16.08 -8.35 3.58
C ILE A 92 16.05 -7.00 4.31
N THR A 93 14.87 -6.50 4.66
CA THR A 93 14.71 -5.25 5.38
C THR A 93 15.41 -5.29 6.74
N LEU A 94 15.15 -6.33 7.54
CA LEU A 94 15.73 -6.44 8.89
C LEU A 94 17.26 -6.49 8.88
N LEU A 95 17.82 -7.27 7.96
CA LEU A 95 19.25 -7.60 7.95
C LEU A 95 20.07 -6.65 7.06
N MET A 96 19.50 -6.04 6.03
CA MET A 96 20.21 -5.15 5.11
C MET A 96 19.78 -3.69 5.29
N ASP A 97 18.50 -3.39 5.08
CA ASP A 97 18.03 -2.00 4.96
C ASP A 97 18.11 -1.25 6.30
N LEU A 98 17.68 -1.90 7.38
CA LEU A 98 17.64 -1.27 8.71
C LEU A 98 19.01 -0.96 9.30
N GLN A 99 20.11 -1.54 8.79
CA GLN A 99 21.46 -1.15 9.20
C GLN A 99 21.76 0.34 8.92
N GLY A 100 21.04 0.97 7.98
CA GLY A 100 21.18 2.39 7.66
C GLY A 100 20.58 3.35 8.69
N VAL A 101 19.70 2.86 9.59
CA VAL A 101 18.97 3.66 10.58
C VAL A 101 19.11 3.16 12.02
N LEU A 102 19.38 1.88 12.22
CA LEU A 102 19.59 1.29 13.54
C LEU A 102 21.06 1.35 13.99
N PRO A 103 21.33 1.33 15.31
CA PRO A 103 22.69 1.30 15.82
C PRO A 103 23.48 0.08 15.31
N ARG A 104 24.76 0.30 14.95
CA ARG A 104 25.63 -0.75 14.42
C ARG A 104 25.86 -1.91 15.39
N ASP A 105 25.71 -1.68 16.70
CA ASP A 105 25.93 -2.69 17.75
C ASP A 105 24.83 -3.75 17.79
N LEU A 106 23.67 -3.49 17.16
CA LEU A 106 22.61 -4.48 17.00
C LEU A 106 22.94 -5.55 15.94
N TYR A 107 23.95 -5.29 15.10
CA TYR A 107 24.29 -6.15 13.98
C TYR A 107 25.62 -6.87 14.22
N PRO A 108 25.65 -8.21 14.11
CA PRO A 108 26.89 -8.97 14.18
C PRO A 108 27.83 -8.58 13.02
N VAL A 109 29.12 -8.86 13.19
CA VAL A 109 30.18 -8.48 12.22
C VAL A 109 29.88 -9.06 10.84
N GLU A 110 29.35 -10.27 10.78
CA GLU A 110 29.04 -11.02 9.57
C GLU A 110 28.00 -10.30 8.71
N LEU A 111 26.93 -9.76 9.31
CA LEU A 111 25.90 -9.01 8.59
C LEU A 111 26.40 -7.65 8.11
N ARG A 112 27.28 -7.01 8.88
CA ARG A 112 27.93 -5.77 8.47
C ARG A 112 28.88 -6.00 7.30
N ASN A 113 29.63 -7.10 7.34
CA ASN A 113 30.50 -7.52 6.23
C ASN A 113 29.68 -7.88 4.98
N LEU A 114 28.53 -8.54 5.15
CA LEU A 114 27.62 -8.82 4.03
C LEU A 114 27.11 -7.53 3.38
N GLN A 115 26.69 -6.54 4.19
CA GLN A 115 26.27 -5.24 3.66
C GLN A 115 27.43 -4.51 2.98
N GLN A 116 28.62 -4.56 3.56
CA GLN A 116 29.82 -3.96 2.98
C GLN A 116 30.18 -4.61 1.63
N TRP A 117 30.13 -5.94 1.54
CA TRP A 117 30.31 -6.67 0.28
C TRP A 117 29.29 -6.23 -0.76
N TYR A 118 28.01 -6.14 -0.39
CA TYR A 118 26.96 -5.65 -1.31
C TYR A 118 27.26 -4.23 -1.80
N ILE A 119 27.65 -3.33 -0.90
CA ILE A 119 28.01 -1.94 -1.26
C ILE A 119 29.18 -1.92 -2.25
N GLU A 120 30.19 -2.76 -2.06
CA GLU A 120 31.37 -2.82 -2.93
C GLU A 120 31.05 -3.43 -4.29
N GLU A 121 30.30 -4.53 -4.32
CA GLU A 121 29.92 -5.26 -5.53
C GLU A 121 28.99 -4.41 -6.43
N PHE A 122 27.94 -3.83 -5.83
CA PHE A 122 26.93 -3.09 -6.57
C PHE A 122 27.20 -1.58 -6.63
N LYS A 123 28.25 -1.11 -5.94
CA LYS A 123 28.63 0.31 -5.83
C LYS A 123 27.46 1.16 -5.35
N ASP A 124 26.67 0.68 -4.40
CA ASP A 124 25.44 1.34 -3.99
C ASP A 124 25.73 2.61 -3.15
N PRO A 125 25.51 3.81 -3.70
CA PRO A 125 25.86 5.06 -3.02
C PRO A 125 24.89 5.37 -1.87
N LEU A 126 23.67 4.81 -1.90
CA LEU A 126 22.64 5.06 -0.89
C LEU A 126 22.87 4.23 0.37
N LEU A 127 23.44 3.03 0.25
CA LEU A 127 23.85 2.25 1.41
C LEU A 127 25.24 2.64 1.91
N GLN A 128 26.15 3.07 1.03
CA GLN A 128 27.49 3.48 1.44
C GLN A 128 27.49 4.75 2.31
N ASN A 129 26.77 5.79 1.86
CA ASN A 129 26.66 7.07 2.56
C ASN A 129 25.20 7.56 2.50
N PRO A 130 24.31 6.94 3.31
CA PRO A 130 22.87 7.18 3.22
C PRO A 130 22.53 8.65 3.48
N PRO A 131 21.99 9.37 2.47
CA PRO A 131 21.55 10.74 2.66
C PRO A 131 20.32 10.79 3.57
N VAL A 132 20.08 11.94 4.21
CA VAL A 132 18.99 12.09 5.20
C VAL A 132 17.62 11.72 4.62
N TRP A 133 17.33 12.10 3.38
CA TRP A 133 16.06 11.76 2.73
C TRP A 133 15.89 10.23 2.56
N PHE A 134 16.97 9.50 2.31
CA PHE A 134 16.92 8.04 2.16
C PHE A 134 16.73 7.37 3.52
N LYS A 135 17.39 7.87 4.57
CA LYS A 135 17.15 7.43 5.95
C LYS A 135 15.69 7.64 6.36
N SER A 136 15.04 8.71 5.92
CA SER A 136 13.60 8.90 6.15
C SER A 136 12.76 7.81 5.50
N PHE A 137 13.13 7.31 4.32
CA PHE A 137 12.45 6.17 3.71
C PHE A 137 12.68 4.87 4.48
N LEU A 138 13.92 4.58 4.88
CA LEU A 138 14.23 3.43 5.73
C LEU A 138 13.48 3.47 7.08
N PHE A 139 13.29 4.67 7.64
CA PHE A 139 12.48 4.85 8.84
C PHE A 139 11.00 4.58 8.59
N CYS A 140 10.43 5.09 7.48
CA CYS A 140 9.07 4.75 7.08
C CYS A 140 8.91 3.25 6.83
N GLU A 141 9.92 2.60 6.26
CA GLU A 141 9.94 1.17 6.04
C GLU A 141 9.87 0.42 7.37
N LEU A 142 10.72 0.80 8.33
CA LEU A 142 10.71 0.24 9.68
C LEU A 142 9.34 0.36 10.37
N VAL A 143 8.71 1.54 10.31
CA VAL A 143 7.51 1.84 11.08
C VAL A 143 6.22 1.33 10.41
N PHE A 144 6.15 1.37 9.07
CA PHE A 144 4.92 1.09 8.34
C PHE A 144 5.00 -0.17 7.47
N GLN A 145 6.09 -0.38 6.73
CA GLN A 145 6.18 -1.49 5.79
C GLN A 145 6.52 -2.80 6.50
N LEU A 146 7.48 -2.78 7.42
CA LEU A 146 7.94 -3.97 8.15
C LEU A 146 6.81 -4.64 8.96
N PRO A 147 5.95 -3.93 9.72
CA PRO A 147 4.79 -4.56 10.36
C PRO A 147 3.74 -5.07 9.37
N PHE A 148 3.68 -4.47 8.18
CA PHE A 148 2.73 -4.86 7.13
C PHE A 148 3.17 -6.12 6.39
N PHE A 149 4.46 -6.37 6.20
CA PHE A 149 4.98 -7.55 5.49
C PHE A 149 4.43 -8.90 5.97
N PRO A 150 4.46 -9.26 7.27
CA PRO A 150 3.91 -10.54 7.72
C PRO A 150 2.39 -10.61 7.54
N ILE A 151 1.68 -9.49 7.71
CA ILE A 151 0.23 -9.39 7.52
C ILE A 151 -0.13 -9.65 6.06
N ALA A 152 0.62 -9.03 5.13
CA ALA A 152 0.47 -9.21 3.70
C ALA A 152 0.82 -10.65 3.28
N ALA A 153 1.98 -11.17 3.71
CA ALA A 153 2.41 -12.54 3.43
C ALA A 153 1.33 -13.56 3.86
N TYR A 154 0.80 -13.43 5.08
CA TYR A 154 -0.31 -14.27 5.55
C TYR A 154 -1.55 -14.13 4.67
N ALA A 155 -1.99 -12.90 4.38
CA ALA A 155 -3.20 -12.64 3.59
C ALA A 155 -3.11 -13.26 2.18
N PHE A 156 -1.94 -13.17 1.56
CA PHE A 156 -1.66 -13.72 0.25
C PHE A 156 -1.52 -15.23 0.28
N PHE A 157 -0.77 -15.81 1.22
CA PHE A 157 -0.64 -17.27 1.33
C PHE A 157 -1.96 -17.95 1.67
N LYS A 158 -2.73 -17.39 2.61
CA LYS A 158 -4.07 -17.91 2.94
C LYS A 158 -5.04 -17.79 1.76
N GLY A 159 -4.96 -16.68 1.02
CA GLY A 159 -5.95 -16.34 0.00
C GLY A 159 -7.28 -15.87 0.60
N GLY A 160 -8.10 -15.23 -0.24
CA GLY A 160 -9.45 -14.79 0.13
C GLY A 160 -9.58 -13.69 1.17
N CYS A 161 -8.46 -13.11 1.61
CA CYS A 161 -8.43 -11.99 2.54
C CYS A 161 -8.76 -10.66 1.82
N LYS A 162 -10.04 -10.38 1.54
CA LYS A 162 -10.46 -9.18 0.80
C LYS A 162 -10.06 -7.85 1.48
N TRP A 163 -9.92 -7.87 2.81
CA TRP A 163 -9.52 -6.69 3.60
C TRP A 163 -8.09 -6.20 3.29
N ILE A 164 -7.23 -7.04 2.69
CA ILE A 164 -5.84 -6.66 2.35
C ILE A 164 -5.77 -5.61 1.24
N ARG A 165 -6.87 -5.42 0.48
CA ARG A 165 -6.88 -4.58 -0.73
C ARG A 165 -6.39 -3.16 -0.47
N ILE A 166 -6.99 -2.46 0.48
CA ILE A 166 -6.66 -1.05 0.74
C ILE A 166 -5.24 -0.91 1.31
N PRO A 167 -4.83 -1.68 2.34
CA PRO A 167 -3.45 -1.68 2.81
C PRO A 167 -2.42 -1.99 1.70
N ALA A 168 -2.70 -2.97 0.84
CA ALA A 168 -1.81 -3.32 -0.27
C ALA A 168 -1.69 -2.21 -1.31
N ILE A 169 -2.78 -1.49 -1.62
CA ILE A 169 -2.73 -0.31 -2.50
C ILE A 169 -1.86 0.78 -1.89
N ILE A 170 -2.06 1.09 -0.60
CA ILE A 170 -1.28 2.12 0.12
C ILE A 170 0.20 1.74 0.09
N TYR A 171 0.52 0.50 0.46
CA TYR A 171 1.88 -0.04 0.41
C TYR A 171 2.50 0.10 -0.98
N SER A 172 1.79 -0.34 -2.02
CA SER A 172 2.30 -0.33 -3.38
C SER A 172 2.63 1.08 -3.85
N VAL A 173 1.70 2.02 -3.66
CA VAL A 173 1.89 3.42 -4.06
C VAL A 173 3.06 4.02 -3.29
N HIS A 174 3.12 3.83 -1.98
CA HIS A 174 4.21 4.35 -1.16
C HIS A 174 5.58 3.82 -1.63
N THR A 175 5.71 2.51 -1.77
CA THR A 175 6.97 1.85 -2.20
C THR A 175 7.40 2.32 -3.58
N MET A 176 6.46 2.44 -4.52
CA MET A 176 6.77 2.98 -5.85
C MET A 176 7.23 4.44 -5.77
N THR A 177 6.59 5.26 -4.94
CA THR A 177 6.96 6.67 -4.78
C THR A 177 8.34 6.85 -4.17
N THR A 178 8.75 6.03 -3.19
CA THR A 178 10.10 6.10 -2.60
C THR A 178 11.18 5.60 -3.55
N LEU A 179 10.86 4.68 -4.47
CA LEU A 179 11.78 4.19 -5.51
C LEU A 179 12.08 5.22 -6.60
N ILE A 180 11.19 6.19 -6.86
CA ILE A 180 11.43 7.25 -7.87
C ILE A 180 12.71 8.05 -7.58
N PRO A 181 12.90 8.69 -6.41
CA PRO A 181 14.13 9.42 -6.11
C PRO A 181 15.37 8.52 -6.01
N ILE A 182 15.21 7.24 -5.62
CA ILE A 182 16.29 6.25 -5.62
C ILE A 182 16.79 6.00 -7.04
N LEU A 183 15.89 5.63 -7.95
CA LEU A 183 16.23 5.40 -9.35
C LEU A 183 16.75 6.67 -10.03
N SER A 184 16.15 7.82 -9.73
CA SER A 184 16.61 9.12 -10.21
C SER A 184 18.03 9.43 -9.76
N THR A 185 18.38 9.15 -8.51
CA THR A 185 19.75 9.28 -8.00
C THR A 185 20.71 8.39 -8.78
N VAL A 186 20.39 7.10 -8.94
CA VAL A 186 21.26 6.15 -9.65
C VAL A 186 21.41 6.50 -11.14
N LEU A 187 20.39 7.07 -11.78
CA LEU A 187 20.40 7.40 -13.21
C LEU A 187 21.03 8.77 -13.51
N LEU A 188 20.74 9.78 -12.69
CA LEU A 188 20.97 11.19 -13.05
C LEU A 188 22.09 11.85 -12.24
N ASP A 189 22.42 11.37 -11.04
CA ASP A 189 23.50 11.99 -10.27
C ASP A 189 24.87 11.71 -10.89
N ASP A 190 25.77 12.67 -10.70
CA ASP A 190 27.19 12.51 -10.96
C ASP A 190 27.86 11.80 -9.77
N PHE A 191 28.69 10.80 -10.06
CA PHE A 191 29.50 10.06 -9.10
C PHE A 191 31.00 10.34 -9.27
N SER A 192 31.35 11.49 -9.87
CA SER A 192 32.71 12.01 -9.91
C SER A 192 33.23 12.39 -8.52
N LYS A 193 34.54 12.61 -8.40
CA LYS A 193 35.18 13.01 -7.13
C LYS A 193 34.67 14.36 -6.58
N ALA A 194 34.18 15.23 -7.46
CA ALA A 194 33.66 16.55 -7.10
C ALA A 194 32.19 16.53 -6.66
N SER A 195 31.49 15.40 -6.82
CA SER A 195 30.07 15.31 -6.51
C SER A 195 29.79 15.12 -5.01
N ARG A 196 28.51 15.21 -4.64
CA ARG A 196 28.04 14.94 -3.26
C ARG A 196 28.41 13.55 -2.73
N PHE A 197 28.69 12.61 -3.64
CA PHE A 197 29.11 11.25 -3.32
C PHE A 197 30.63 11.06 -3.35
N ARG A 198 31.42 12.12 -3.59
CA ARG A 198 32.89 12.13 -3.47
C ARG A 198 33.59 10.98 -4.22
N GLY A 199 33.10 10.66 -5.41
CA GLY A 199 33.69 9.59 -6.23
C GLY A 199 33.22 8.18 -5.90
N GLN A 200 32.23 8.03 -5.01
CA GLN A 200 31.61 6.76 -4.63
C GLN A 200 30.30 6.57 -5.40
N GLY A 201 29.97 5.35 -5.80
CA GLY A 201 28.79 5.06 -6.64
C GLY A 201 29.12 4.49 -8.02
N PRO A 202 28.08 4.14 -8.81
CA PRO A 202 28.22 3.56 -10.14
C PRO A 202 28.58 4.64 -11.17
N LYS A 203 29.81 4.61 -11.68
CA LYS A 203 30.32 5.62 -12.64
C LYS A 203 30.02 5.25 -14.08
N THR A 204 30.10 3.96 -14.39
CA THR A 204 29.87 3.48 -15.75
C THR A 204 28.39 3.21 -15.99
N PHE A 205 27.98 3.23 -17.26
CA PHE A 205 26.61 2.88 -17.63
C PHE A 205 26.24 1.44 -17.21
N GLN A 206 27.19 0.51 -17.32
CA GLN A 206 26.98 -0.89 -16.93
C GLN A 206 26.78 -1.04 -15.41
N GLU A 207 27.58 -0.35 -14.60
CA GLU A 207 27.40 -0.33 -13.14
C GLU A 207 26.03 0.23 -12.75
N ARG A 208 25.58 1.29 -13.43
CA ARG A 208 24.24 1.86 -13.21
C ARG A 208 23.15 0.87 -13.57
N LEU A 209 23.24 0.21 -14.73
CA LEU A 209 22.27 -0.81 -15.13
C LEU A 209 22.22 -1.97 -14.15
N PHE A 210 23.37 -2.43 -13.67
CA PHE A 210 23.45 -3.53 -12.70
C PHE A 210 22.78 -3.15 -11.38
N LEU A 211 23.07 -1.96 -10.84
CA LEU A 211 22.42 -1.47 -9.63
C LEU A 211 20.91 -1.25 -9.83
N ILE A 212 20.50 -0.69 -10.97
CA ILE A 212 19.08 -0.52 -11.30
C ILE A 212 18.37 -1.87 -11.39
N ALA A 213 19.02 -2.90 -11.93
CA ALA A 213 18.45 -4.24 -12.00
C ALA A 213 18.16 -4.81 -10.59
N VAL A 214 18.92 -4.42 -9.57
CA VAL A 214 18.62 -4.77 -8.17
C VAL A 214 17.37 -4.05 -7.67
N TYR A 215 17.20 -2.76 -7.98
CA TYR A 215 16.05 -1.96 -7.53
C TYR A 215 14.75 -2.22 -8.31
N ILE A 216 14.83 -2.58 -9.59
CA ILE A 216 13.67 -2.76 -10.49
C ILE A 216 12.60 -3.71 -9.92
N PRO A 217 12.95 -4.90 -9.38
CA PRO A 217 11.96 -5.80 -8.78
C PRO A 217 11.12 -5.14 -7.69
N TYR A 218 11.73 -4.28 -6.86
CA TYR A 218 11.06 -3.52 -5.80
C TYR A 218 10.14 -2.42 -6.32
N PHE A 219 10.23 -2.05 -7.60
CA PHE A 219 9.25 -1.19 -8.25
C PHE A 219 8.18 -1.99 -9.00
N LEU A 220 8.60 -3.00 -9.78
CA LEU A 220 7.71 -3.77 -10.64
C LEU A 220 6.73 -4.63 -9.85
N ILE A 221 7.17 -5.29 -8.77
CA ILE A 221 6.27 -6.15 -7.99
C ILE A 221 5.20 -5.31 -7.27
N PRO A 222 5.52 -4.17 -6.61
CA PRO A 222 4.50 -3.25 -6.11
C PRO A 222 3.57 -2.69 -7.18
N LEU A 223 4.05 -2.41 -8.39
CA LEU A 223 3.21 -2.01 -9.52
C LEU A 223 2.24 -3.13 -9.92
N ILE A 224 2.72 -4.37 -10.03
CA ILE A 224 1.88 -5.54 -10.31
C ILE A 224 0.83 -5.70 -9.20
N LEU A 225 1.23 -5.57 -7.93
CA LEU A 225 0.32 -5.63 -6.79
C LEU A 225 -0.75 -4.53 -6.85
N LEU A 226 -0.37 -3.30 -7.19
CA LEU A 226 -1.30 -2.17 -7.34
C LEU A 226 -2.34 -2.47 -8.42
N LEU A 227 -1.87 -2.85 -9.61
CA LEU A 227 -2.74 -3.19 -10.73
C LEU A 227 -3.64 -4.38 -10.39
N PHE A 228 -3.11 -5.39 -9.70
CA PHE A 228 -3.88 -6.52 -9.24
C PHE A 228 -5.00 -6.10 -8.28
N MET A 229 -4.71 -5.27 -7.28
CA MET A 229 -5.68 -4.81 -6.29
C MET A 229 -6.73 -3.84 -6.86
N VAL A 230 -6.35 -3.01 -7.83
CA VAL A 230 -7.28 -2.07 -8.47
C VAL A 230 -8.19 -2.78 -9.47
N ARG A 231 -7.65 -3.68 -10.29
CA ARG A 231 -8.38 -4.27 -11.43
C ARG A 231 -9.12 -5.56 -11.08
N ASN A 232 -8.70 -6.31 -10.07
CA ASN A 232 -9.33 -7.60 -9.77
C ASN A 232 -10.67 -7.43 -9.03
N PRO A 233 -11.81 -7.84 -9.64
CA PRO A 233 -13.13 -7.70 -9.02
C PRO A 233 -13.27 -8.52 -7.74
N TYR A 234 -12.47 -9.57 -7.55
CA TYR A 234 -12.52 -10.42 -6.36
C TYR A 234 -12.31 -9.65 -5.05
N TYR A 235 -11.43 -8.64 -5.09
CA TYR A 235 -11.09 -7.83 -3.95
C TYR A 235 -12.06 -6.67 -3.72
N LYS A 236 -13.04 -6.43 -4.61
CA LYS A 236 -14.10 -5.45 -4.33
C LYS A 236 -14.88 -5.90 -3.09
N SER A 237 -14.94 -5.02 -2.11
CA SER A 237 -15.76 -5.19 -0.93
C SER A 237 -17.23 -5.16 -1.35
N GLU A 238 -17.97 -6.23 -1.08
CA GLU A 238 -19.43 -6.19 -1.05
C GLU A 238 -19.79 -5.26 0.09
N GLU A 239 -20.17 -4.03 -0.23
CA GLU A 239 -20.73 -3.10 0.73
C GLU A 239 -21.96 -3.80 1.32
N LYS A 240 -21.86 -4.30 2.55
CA LYS A 240 -22.99 -4.92 3.24
C LYS A 240 -24.09 -3.88 3.32
N ARG A 241 -25.01 -3.93 2.34
CA ARG A 241 -26.21 -3.11 2.27
C ARG A 241 -26.97 -3.38 3.57
N LYS A 242 -26.74 -2.56 4.59
CA LYS A 242 -27.54 -2.56 5.81
C LYS A 242 -28.95 -2.20 5.35
N LYS A 243 -29.78 -3.22 5.13
CA LYS A 243 -31.23 -3.05 4.99
C LYS A 243 -31.67 -2.41 6.31
N LYS A 244 -32.01 -1.13 6.22
CA LYS A 244 -32.64 -0.36 7.29
C LYS A 244 -34.15 -0.57 7.20
#